data_AF-Q7TLZ6-F1
#
_entry.id   AF-Q7TLZ6-F1
#
_cell.length_a   1.000
_cell.length_b   1.000
_cell.length_c   1.000
_cell.angle_alpha   90.00
_cell.angle_beta   90.00
_cell.angle_gamma   90.00
#
_symmetry.space_group_name_H-M   'P 1'
#
loop_
_entity.id
_entity.type
_entity.pdbx_description
1 polymer ?
#
loop_
_entity_poly.entity_id
_entity_poly.type
_entity_poly.pdbx_seq_one_letter_code
_entity_poly.pdbx_strand_id
1 'polypeptide(L)'
;GHTVVWHQQNPAWLTGTTWNVDTLKLLLKEHVDSVVGHFKGKIAAWDVVNEAFNDGTGTLRTTDSPWATTIGRSYVELAFREARAIDPAAQLSHNDYN
;
A
#
# COMPACT_ATOMS: atom_id res chain seq x y z
N GLY A 1 7.27 -5.19 -9.94
CA GLY A 1 7.75 -4.90 -8.58
C GLY A 1 6.70 -5.39 -7.62
N HIS A 2 7.10 -6.19 -6.64
CA HIS A 2 6.19 -6.87 -5.71
C HIS A 2 6.74 -6.74 -4.29
N THR A 3 6.03 -6.17 -3.33
CA THR A 3 4.86 -5.28 -3.46
C THR A 3 5.15 -3.99 -2.70
N VAL A 4 4.42 -2.91 -2.98
CA VAL A 4 4.63 -1.62 -2.31
C VAL A 4 3.90 -1.58 -0.97
N VAL A 5 2.64 -2.01 -0.91
CA VAL A 5 1.80 -1.94 0.30
C VAL A 5 1.14 -3.28 0.55
N TRP A 6 1.37 -3.86 1.72
CA TRP A 6 0.79 -5.14 2.13
C TRP A 6 0.47 -5.16 3.63
N HIS A 7 -0.30 -6.16 4.05
CA HIS A 7 -0.58 -6.42 5.46
C HIS A 7 0.56 -7.20 6.14
N GLN A 8 1.33 -7.99 5.37
CA GLN A 8 2.46 -8.79 5.86
C GLN A 8 3.83 -8.18 5.55
N GLN A 9 4.86 -8.76 6.18
CA GLN A 9 6.28 -8.40 6.02
C GLN A 9 6.61 -6.94 6.34
N ASN A 10 5.78 -6.31 7.18
CA ASN A 10 5.97 -4.95 7.64
C ASN A 10 7.05 -4.89 8.73
N PRO A 11 7.86 -3.81 8.78
CA PRO A 11 8.85 -3.64 9.83
C PRO A 11 8.17 -3.44 11.20
N ALA A 12 8.83 -3.92 12.26
CA ALA A 12 8.25 -3.92 13.61
C ALA A 12 7.86 -2.52 14.12
N TRP A 13 8.57 -1.47 13.70
CA TRP A 13 8.22 -0.09 14.10
C TRP A 13 6.88 0.38 13.51
N LEU A 14 6.49 -0.15 12.34
CA LEU A 14 5.21 0.22 11.70
C LEU A 14 4.04 -0.45 12.44
N THR A 15 4.16 -1.76 12.70
CA THR A 15 3.09 -2.56 13.33
C THR A 15 3.02 -2.40 14.85
N GLY A 16 4.13 -2.04 15.50
CA GLY A 16 4.19 -1.78 16.93
C GLY A 16 3.78 -0.37 17.35
N THR A 17 3.44 0.52 16.41
CA THR A 17 3.08 1.91 16.70
C THR A 17 1.58 2.12 16.58
N THR A 18 0.98 2.83 17.55
CA THR A 18 -0.38 3.35 17.43
C THR A 18 -0.36 4.64 16.64
N TRP A 19 -0.93 4.63 15.44
CA TRP A 19 -0.87 5.76 14.52
C TRP A 19 -2.11 6.66 14.59
N ASN A 20 -1.89 7.95 14.38
CA ASN A 20 -2.95 8.86 13.94
C ASN A 20 -3.14 8.74 12.41
N VAL A 21 -4.39 8.88 11.94
CA VAL A 21 -4.76 8.75 10.54
C VAL A 21 -3.92 9.62 9.60
N ASP A 22 -3.73 10.90 9.95
CA ASP A 22 -3.03 11.84 9.09
C ASP A 22 -1.53 11.55 9.03
N THR A 23 -0.94 11.17 10.17
CA THR A 23 0.47 10.77 10.22
C THR A 23 0.74 9.49 9.43
N LEU A 24 -0.17 8.50 9.48
CA LEU A 24 0.01 7.26 8.73
C LEU A 24 -0.23 7.48 7.23
N LYS A 25 -1.15 8.37 6.84
CA LYS A 25 -1.31 8.77 5.44
C LYS A 25 -0.05 9.44 4.90
N LEU A 26 0.59 10.32 5.68
CA LEU A 26 1.84 10.95 5.28
C LEU A 26 2.94 9.90 5.10
N LEU A 27 3.10 9.00 6.07
CA LEU A 27 4.06 7.90 5.98
C LEU A 27 3.82 7.00 4.75
N LEU A 28 2.55 6.68 4.46
CA LEU A 28 2.20 5.89 3.28
C LEU A 28 2.65 6.59 1.99
N LYS A 29 2.42 7.90 1.87
CA LYS A 29 2.88 8.70 0.73
C LYS A 29 4.40 8.67 0.62
N GLU A 30 5.11 8.91 1.72
CA GLU A 30 6.58 8.91 1.76
C GLU A 30 7.17 7.55 1.38
N HIS A 31 6.57 6.46 1.85
CA HIS A 31 6.97 5.09 1.49
C HIS A 31 6.77 4.81 0.01
N VAL A 32 5.60 5.15 -0.55
CA VAL A 32 5.31 4.97 -1.98
C VAL A 32 6.26 5.83 -2.83
N ASP A 33 6.48 7.09 -2.46
CA ASP A 33 7.45 7.99 -3.11
C ASP A 33 8.86 7.43 -3.09
N SER A 34 9.32 6.98 -1.92
CA SER A 34 10.66 6.42 -1.78
C SER A 34 10.85 5.17 -2.63
N VAL A 35 9.93 4.20 -2.56
CA VAL A 35 10.07 2.91 -3.26
C VAL A 35 9.84 3.07 -4.77
N VAL A 36 8.70 3.63 -5.18
CA VAL A 36 8.36 3.78 -6.60
C VAL A 36 9.29 4.79 -7.26
N GLY A 37 9.64 5.88 -6.56
CA GLY A 37 10.54 6.92 -7.07
C GLY A 37 11.96 6.41 -7.27
N HIS A 38 12.49 5.60 -6.35
CA HIS A 38 13.83 5.01 -6.49
C HIS A 38 13.96 4.14 -7.74
N PHE A 39 12.89 3.44 -8.12
CA PHE A 39 12.84 2.52 -9.26
C PHE A 39 12.10 3.08 -10.49
N LYS A 40 11.79 4.38 -10.50
CA LYS A 40 11.04 5.03 -11.58
C LYS A 40 11.62 4.72 -12.96
N GLY A 41 10.75 4.29 -13.88
CA GLY A 41 11.11 3.94 -15.26
C GLY A 41 11.88 2.63 -15.42
N LYS A 42 12.18 1.91 -14.33
CA LYS A 42 12.89 0.62 -14.36
C LYS A 42 11.97 -0.58 -14.19
N ILE A 43 10.74 -0.35 -13.71
CA ILE A 43 9.77 -1.40 -13.40
C ILE A 43 8.56 -1.21 -14.30
N ALA A 44 8.25 -2.22 -15.12
CA ALA A 44 7.14 -2.15 -16.06
C ALA A 44 5.76 -2.21 -15.38
N ALA A 45 5.64 -2.97 -14.28
CA ALA A 45 4.40 -3.14 -13.54
C ALA A 45 4.66 -3.26 -12.02
N TRP A 46 3.77 -2.67 -11.21
CA TRP A 46 3.82 -2.71 -9.75
C TRP A 46 2.54 -3.30 -9.16
N ASP A 47 2.70 -4.25 -8.25
CA ASP A 47 1.66 -4.58 -7.29
C ASP A 47 1.67 -3.49 -6.22
N VAL A 48 0.83 -2.47 -6.41
CA VAL A 48 0.82 -1.29 -5.53
C VAL A 48 0.23 -1.65 -4.18
N VAL A 49 -0.89 -2.36 -4.18
CA VAL A 49 -1.52 -2.91 -2.99
C VAL A 49 -1.72 -4.40 -3.20
N ASN A 50 -1.24 -5.19 -2.25
CA ASN A 50 -1.42 -6.64 -2.22
C ASN A 50 -2.45 -7.03 -1.15
N GLU A 51 -3.38 -7.92 -1.50
CA GLU A 51 -4.25 -8.67 -0.58
C GLU A 51 -4.98 -7.78 0.46
N ALA A 52 -5.66 -6.74 -0.04
CA ALA A 52 -6.39 -5.79 0.80
C ALA A 52 -7.67 -6.35 1.41
N PHE A 53 -8.16 -7.49 0.91
CA PHE A 53 -9.45 -8.07 1.29
C PHE A 53 -9.29 -9.40 2.02
N ASN A 54 -10.29 -9.72 2.85
CA ASN A 54 -10.39 -10.99 3.54
C ASN A 54 -10.99 -12.05 2.63
N ASP A 55 -10.44 -13.26 2.72
CA ASP A 55 -10.97 -14.45 2.05
C ASP A 55 -12.44 -14.70 2.39
N GLY A 56 -13.21 -15.14 1.39
CA GLY A 56 -14.61 -15.56 1.51
C GLY A 56 -15.63 -14.44 1.80
N THR A 57 -15.22 -13.33 2.40
CA THR A 57 -16.11 -12.21 2.73
C THR A 57 -15.95 -11.02 1.79
N GLY A 58 -14.78 -10.84 1.15
CA GLY A 58 -14.47 -9.66 0.34
C GLY A 58 -14.46 -8.35 1.13
N THR A 59 -14.51 -8.44 2.47
CA THR A 59 -14.43 -7.29 3.36
C THR A 59 -13.00 -6.77 3.42
N LEU A 60 -12.82 -5.49 3.72
CA LEU A 60 -11.49 -4.92 3.90
C LEU A 60 -10.80 -5.60 5.09
N ARG A 61 -9.53 -5.98 4.91
CA ARG A 61 -8.71 -6.62 5.93
C ARG A 61 -8.26 -5.61 7.00
N THR A 62 -9.04 -5.42 8.06
CA THR A 62 -8.77 -4.40 9.11
C THR A 62 -8.18 -4.96 10.40
N THR A 63 -7.85 -6.25 10.48
CA THR A 63 -7.38 -6.90 11.72
C THR A 63 -5.85 -6.98 11.82
N ASP A 64 -5.19 -7.10 10.68
CA ASP A 64 -3.77 -7.44 10.51
C ASP A 64 -3.08 -6.52 9.49
N SER A 65 -3.77 -5.51 8.96
CA SER A 65 -3.20 -4.48 8.09
C SER A 65 -3.05 -3.17 8.87
N PRO A 66 -1.82 -2.67 9.11
CA PRO A 66 -1.63 -1.39 9.79
C PRO A 66 -2.31 -0.24 9.03
N TRP A 67 -2.32 -0.32 7.70
CA TRP A 67 -2.92 0.66 6.81
C TRP A 67 -4.44 0.68 6.91
N ALA A 68 -5.08 -0.48 6.75
CA ALA A 68 -6.54 -0.55 6.75
C ALA A 68 -7.14 -0.30 8.13
N THR A 69 -6.46 -0.75 9.19
CA THR A 69 -6.92 -0.57 10.58
C THR A 69 -7.09 0.91 10.92
N THR A 70 -6.12 1.75 10.52
CA THR A 70 -6.11 3.17 10.89
C THR A 70 -6.70 4.06 9.82
N ILE A 71 -6.33 3.89 8.54
CA ILE A 71 -6.77 4.78 7.44
C ILE A 71 -8.12 4.34 6.86
N GLY A 72 -8.48 3.07 7.01
CA GLY A 72 -9.63 2.48 6.32
C GLY A 72 -9.41 2.43 4.80
N ARG A 73 -10.47 2.11 4.06
CA ARG A 73 -10.43 1.81 2.60
C ARG A 73 -9.69 2.85 1.75
N SER A 74 -9.65 4.11 2.19
CA SER A 74 -8.99 5.20 1.47
C SER A 74 -7.47 5.03 1.28
N TYR A 75 -6.81 4.15 2.05
CA TYR A 75 -5.36 3.90 1.87
C TYR A 75 -5.05 3.29 0.50
N VAL A 76 -5.98 2.49 -0.06
CA VAL A 76 -5.81 1.86 -1.37
C VAL A 76 -5.77 2.95 -2.44
N GLU A 77 -6.80 3.79 -2.51
CA GLU A 77 -6.85 4.91 -3.45
C GLU A 77 -5.62 5.81 -3.32
N LEU A 78 -5.23 6.13 -2.08
CA LEU A 78 -4.07 6.95 -1.81
C LEU A 78 -2.79 6.35 -2.40
N ALA A 79 -2.50 5.07 -2.15
CA ALA A 79 -1.30 4.41 -2.66
C ALA A 79 -1.25 4.43 -4.21
N PHE A 80 -2.37 4.16 -4.87
CA PHE A 80 -2.44 4.20 -6.35
C PHE A 80 -2.25 5.61 -6.92
N ARG A 81 -2.86 6.62 -6.31
CA ARG A 81 -2.73 8.02 -6.76
C ARG A 81 -1.28 8.49 -6.67
N GLU A 82 -0.61 8.21 -5.56
CA GLU A 82 0.80 8.55 -5.39
C GLU A 82 1.67 7.79 -6.39
N ALA A 83 1.54 6.46 -6.48
CA ALA A 83 2.31 5.64 -7.41
C ALA A 83 2.17 6.12 -8.87
N ARG A 84 0.94 6.49 -9.29
CA ARG A 84 0.68 7.07 -10.62
C ARG A 84 1.34 8.43 -10.82
N ALA A 85 1.33 9.29 -9.80
CA ALA A 85 1.98 10.60 -9.89
C ALA A 85 3.50 10.47 -10.04
N ILE A 86 4.10 9.48 -9.37
CA ILE A 86 5.55 9.25 -9.37
C ILE A 86 6.02 8.59 -10.67
N ASP A 87 5.39 7.48 -11.07
CA ASP A 87 5.71 6.76 -12.31
C ASP A 87 4.46 6.58 -13.21
N PRO A 88 4.18 7.57 -14.08
CA PRO A 88 3.06 7.50 -15.01
C PRO A 88 3.17 6.40 -16.09
N ALA A 89 4.35 5.84 -16.32
CA ALA A 89 4.57 4.84 -17.36
C ALA A 89 4.34 3.41 -16.85
N ALA A 90 4.52 3.17 -15.56
CA ALA A 90 4.30 1.85 -14.98
C ALA A 90 2.81 1.44 -15.02
N GLN A 91 2.57 0.15 -15.26
CA GLN A 91 1.28 -0.48 -15.00
C GLN A 91 1.10 -0.65 -13.49
N LEU A 92 -0.09 -0.36 -12.98
CA LEU A 92 -0.38 -0.42 -11.55
C LEU A 92 -1.47 -1.47 -11.32
N SER A 93 -1.16 -2.49 -10.54
CA SER A 93 -2.06 -3.59 -10.19
C SER A 93 -2.44 -3.56 -8.72
N HIS A 94 -3.69 -3.94 -8.46
CA HIS A 94 -4.08 -4.51 -7.18
C HIS A 94 -3.93 -6.02 -7.34
N ASN A 95 -3.03 -6.63 -6.57
CA ASN A 95 -2.78 -8.06 -6.64
C ASN A 95 -3.46 -8.74 -5.46
N ASP A 96 -4.15 -9.85 -5.73
CA ASP A 96 -4.86 -10.63 -4.70
C ASP A 96 -4.95 -12.09 -5.16
N TYR A 97 -5.39 -12.96 -4.25
CA TYR A 97 -5.68 -14.36 -4.54
C TYR A 97 -7.17 -14.68 -4.28
N ASN A 98 -7.63 -15.85 -4.75
CA ASN A 98 -9.03 -16.31 -4.77
C ASN A 98 -9.97 -15.43 -5.62
#